data_AF-A0A022W3D4-F1
#
_entry.id   AF-A0A022W3D4-F1
#
_cell.length_a   1.000
_cell.length_b   1.000
_cell.length_c   1.000
_cell.angle_alpha   90.00
_cell.angle_beta   90.00
_cell.angle_gamma   90.00
#
_symmetry.space_group_name_H-M   'P 1'
#
loop_
_entity.id
_entity.type
_entity.pdbx_description
1 polymer ?
#
loop_
_entity_poly.entity_id
_entity_poly.type
_entity_poly.pdbx_seq_one_letter_code
_entity_poly.pdbx_strand_id
1 'polypeptide(L)'
;MDSVCKFISEWVSASSPSTEETRRRERRSMEKDAEAFRSALRIEHVIDGFEDDVRDMYPDRTDIITVIKKFRQVLYDEHGGVPPSSVLCLPPTIQAQGKMTYDRVVERWSDWTSLSKEFPFLTGFPSIEEQADSIDDSEALAVETAIAMQKWHVDKYGNALC
;
A
#
# COMPACT_ATOMS: atom_id res chain seq x y z
N MET A 1 -31.66 14.65 44.28
CA MET A 1 -31.92 13.37 43.61
C MET A 1 -32.02 13.66 42.13
N ASP A 2 -30.98 13.35 41.37
CA ASP A 2 -31.07 13.41 39.90
C ASP A 2 -32.15 12.42 39.45
N SER A 3 -33.12 12.91 38.68
CA SER A 3 -34.25 12.11 38.22
C SER A 3 -33.76 10.95 37.34
N VAL A 4 -34.35 9.76 37.51
CA VAL A 4 -34.13 8.60 36.64
C VAL A 4 -34.29 8.99 35.15
N CYS A 5 -35.18 9.94 34.84
CA CYS A 5 -35.35 10.48 33.49
C CYS A 5 -34.12 11.24 32.98
N LYS A 6 -33.37 11.93 33.85
CA LYS A 6 -32.12 12.63 33.47
C LYS A 6 -31.02 11.62 33.16
N PHE A 7 -30.89 10.57 33.98
CA PHE A 7 -29.95 9.48 33.73
C PHE A 7 -30.26 8.74 32.41
N ILE A 8 -31.53 8.43 32.14
CA ILE A 8 -31.95 7.80 30.89
C ILE A 8 -31.68 8.73 29.68
N SER A 9 -31.95 10.04 29.81
CA SER A 9 -31.72 11.00 28.74
C SER A 9 -30.23 11.20 28.44
N GLU A 10 -29.39 11.27 29.47
CA GLU A 10 -27.93 11.35 29.35
C GLU A 10 -27.36 10.05 28.75
N TRP A 11 -27.88 8.89 29.15
CA TRP A 11 -27.48 7.60 28.60
C TRP A 11 -27.87 7.48 27.12
N VAL A 12 -29.09 7.86 26.72
CA VAL A 12 -29.53 7.84 25.31
C VAL A 12 -28.73 8.83 24.45
N SER A 13 -28.41 10.01 25.00
CA SER A 13 -27.59 11.03 24.33
C SER A 13 -26.12 10.63 24.21
N ALA A 14 -25.59 9.85 25.17
CA ALA A 14 -24.24 9.29 25.11
C ALA A 14 -24.16 8.03 24.23
N SER A 15 -25.26 7.28 24.12
CA SER A 15 -25.34 6.02 23.35
C SER A 15 -25.61 6.23 21.86
N SER A 16 -26.10 7.42 21.49
CA SER A 16 -26.34 7.80 20.08
C SER A 16 -25.27 8.79 19.63
N PRO A 17 -24.38 8.44 18.69
CA PRO A 17 -23.41 9.40 18.19
C PRO A 17 -24.15 10.61 17.60
N SER A 18 -23.75 11.81 18.01
CA SER A 18 -24.32 13.03 17.44
C SER A 18 -24.08 13.06 15.92
N THR A 19 -24.93 13.77 15.17
CA THR A 19 -24.76 13.93 13.72
C THR A 19 -23.36 14.43 13.35
N GLU A 20 -22.77 15.27 14.21
CA GLU A 20 -21.42 15.78 14.02
C GLU A 20 -20.34 14.72 14.28
N GLU A 21 -20.48 13.89 15.31
CA GLU A 21 -19.54 12.79 15.57
C GLU A 21 -19.58 11.74 14.44
N THR A 22 -20.77 11.49 13.89
CA THR A 22 -20.94 10.61 12.72
C THR A 22 -20.20 11.17 11.50
N ARG A 23 -20.38 12.46 11.17
CA ARG A 23 -19.66 13.12 10.07
C ARG A 23 -18.13 13.12 10.25
N ARG A 24 -17.65 13.28 11.49
CA ARG A 24 -16.20 13.20 11.78
C ARG A 24 -15.65 11.81 11.57
N ARG A 25 -16.42 10.77 11.92
CA ARG A 25 -16.04 9.37 11.65
C ARG A 25 -16.01 9.08 10.15
N GLU A 26 -17.04 9.50 9.42
CA GLU A 26 -17.09 9.37 7.96
C GLU A 26 -15.89 10.07 7.30
N ARG A 27 -15.59 11.32 7.69
CA ARG A 27 -14.44 12.06 7.17
C ARG A 27 -13.11 11.35 7.43
N ARG A 28 -12.89 10.85 8.65
CA ARG A 28 -11.69 10.08 8.99
C ARG A 28 -11.58 8.78 8.20
N SER A 29 -12.72 8.12 7.92
CA SER A 29 -12.75 6.94 7.05
C SER A 29 -12.32 7.31 5.63
N MET A 30 -12.93 8.34 5.04
CA MET A 30 -12.58 8.80 3.69
C MET A 30 -11.11 9.23 3.57
N GLU A 31 -10.56 9.87 4.60
CA GLU A 31 -9.16 10.26 4.62
C GLU A 31 -8.23 9.05 4.65
N LYS A 32 -8.56 8.01 5.44
CA LYS A 32 -7.82 6.75 5.44
C LYS A 32 -7.91 6.03 4.10
N ASP A 33 -9.08 5.98 3.48
CA ASP A 33 -9.27 5.35 2.18
C ASP A 33 -8.42 6.07 1.11
N ALA A 34 -8.42 7.41 1.14
CA ALA A 34 -7.60 8.23 0.24
C ALA A 34 -6.10 8.03 0.48
N GLU A 35 -5.65 7.95 1.73
CA GLU A 35 -4.25 7.70 2.07
C GLU A 35 -3.79 6.31 1.64
N ALA A 36 -4.64 5.30 1.86
CA ALA A 36 -4.40 3.95 1.39
C ALA A 36 -4.25 3.91 -0.14
N PHE A 37 -5.13 4.60 -0.86
CA PHE A 37 -5.09 4.64 -2.31
C PHE A 37 -3.83 5.33 -2.83
N ARG A 38 -3.45 6.48 -2.26
CA ARG A 38 -2.23 7.20 -2.64
C ARG A 38 -0.97 6.37 -2.39
N SER A 39 -0.90 5.70 -1.24
CA SER A 39 0.25 4.87 -0.89
C SER A 39 0.36 3.64 -1.79
N ALA A 40 -0.76 2.98 -2.08
CA ALA A 40 -0.81 1.87 -3.03
C ALA A 40 -0.32 2.27 -4.42
N LEU A 41 -0.89 3.36 -4.96
CA LEU A 41 -0.46 3.89 -6.25
C LEU A 41 1.03 4.26 -6.27
N ARG A 42 1.54 4.88 -5.22
CA ARG A 42 2.96 5.28 -5.14
C ARG A 42 3.88 4.07 -5.24
N ILE A 43 3.61 3.02 -4.46
CA ILE A 43 4.43 1.80 -4.48
C ILE A 43 4.31 1.11 -5.84
N GLU A 44 3.10 0.98 -6.38
CA GLU A 44 2.86 0.39 -7.70
C GLU A 44 3.62 1.16 -8.81
N HIS A 45 3.55 2.49 -8.83
CA HIS A 45 4.25 3.32 -9.81
C HIS A 45 5.77 3.20 -9.72
N VAL A 46 6.33 3.11 -8.51
CA VAL A 46 7.78 2.93 -8.34
C VAL A 46 8.22 1.57 -8.89
N ILE A 47 7.45 0.51 -8.63
CA ILE A 47 7.76 -0.83 -9.16
C ILE A 47 7.70 -0.83 -10.69
N ASP A 48 6.68 -0.17 -11.27
CA ASP A 48 6.53 -0.07 -12.72
C ASP A 48 7.65 0.74 -13.36
N GLY A 49 7.97 1.92 -12.80
CA GLY A 49 9.09 2.74 -13.27
C GLY A 49 10.43 2.01 -13.17
N PHE A 50 10.67 1.29 -12.07
CA PHE A 50 11.89 0.47 -11.94
C PHE A 50 11.96 -0.66 -12.98
N GLU A 51 10.85 -1.31 -13.30
CA GLU A 51 10.84 -2.33 -14.36
C GLU A 51 11.14 -1.74 -15.73
N ASP A 52 10.53 -0.60 -16.06
CA ASP A 52 10.73 0.08 -17.33
C ASP A 52 12.18 0.58 -17.47
N ASP A 53 12.73 1.20 -16.41
CA ASP A 53 14.14 1.63 -16.34
C ASP A 53 15.11 0.47 -16.60
N VAL A 54 14.89 -0.68 -15.93
CA VAL A 54 15.74 -1.86 -16.14
C VAL A 54 15.57 -2.42 -17.55
N ARG A 55 14.36 -2.42 -18.09
CA ARG A 55 14.10 -2.95 -19.44
C ARG A 55 14.77 -2.10 -20.52
N ASP A 56 14.77 -0.79 -20.34
CA ASP A 56 15.32 0.17 -21.30
C ASP A 56 16.86 0.25 -21.20
N MET A 57 17.41 0.27 -19.99
CA MET A 57 18.86 0.41 -19.78
C MET A 57 19.62 -0.94 -19.80
N TYR A 58 18.98 -2.01 -19.33
CA TYR A 58 19.62 -3.33 -19.16
C TYR A 58 18.75 -4.46 -19.75
N PRO A 59 18.48 -4.43 -21.06
CA PRO A 59 17.55 -5.39 -21.70
C PRO A 59 17.96 -6.86 -21.51
N ASP A 60 19.27 -7.13 -21.35
CA ASP A 60 19.80 -8.48 -21.13
C ASP A 60 19.64 -8.98 -19.68
N ARG A 61 19.34 -8.09 -18.71
CA ARG A 61 19.14 -8.42 -17.28
C ARG A 61 17.75 -8.98 -17.00
N THR A 62 17.42 -10.03 -17.74
CA THR A 62 16.17 -10.81 -17.59
C THR A 62 16.00 -11.40 -16.20
N ASP A 63 17.10 -11.61 -15.46
CA ASP A 63 17.12 -12.04 -14.07
C ASP A 63 16.48 -10.98 -13.15
N ILE A 64 16.85 -9.70 -13.30
CA ILE A 64 16.27 -8.59 -12.53
C ILE A 64 14.78 -8.43 -12.87
N ILE A 65 14.44 -8.38 -14.16
CA ILE A 65 13.05 -8.26 -14.61
C ILE A 65 12.16 -9.39 -14.06
N THR A 66 12.70 -10.61 -14.02
CA THR A 66 11.99 -11.77 -13.46
C THR A 66 11.71 -11.58 -11.97
N VAL A 67 12.66 -11.05 -11.20
CA VAL A 67 12.48 -10.74 -9.78
C VAL A 67 11.38 -9.70 -9.57
N ILE A 68 11.41 -8.60 -10.34
CA ILE A 68 10.40 -7.54 -10.23
C ILE A 68 9.00 -8.09 -10.48
N LYS A 69 8.83 -8.87 -11.56
CA LYS A 69 7.54 -9.49 -11.91
C LYS A 69 7.02 -10.42 -10.83
N LYS A 70 7.88 -11.27 -10.27
CA LYS A 70 7.52 -12.18 -9.18
C LYS A 70 7.18 -11.44 -7.90
N PHE A 71 7.96 -10.43 -7.53
CA PHE A 71 7.70 -9.57 -6.39
C PHE A 71 6.33 -8.89 -6.51
N ARG A 72 6.03 -8.30 -7.68
CA ARG A 72 4.73 -7.72 -7.99
C ARG A 72 3.61 -8.75 -7.86
N GLN A 73 3.78 -9.94 -8.44
CA GLN A 73 2.76 -10.99 -8.36
C GLN A 73 2.47 -11.39 -6.91
N VAL A 74 3.51 -11.55 -6.09
CA VAL A 74 3.35 -11.86 -4.66
C VAL A 74 2.57 -10.76 -3.94
N LEU A 75 2.89 -9.48 -4.19
CA LEU A 75 2.13 -8.37 -3.62
C LEU A 75 0.64 -8.43 -4.03
N TYR A 76 0.35 -8.79 -5.28
CA TYR A 76 -1.01 -8.89 -5.77
C TYR A 76 -1.75 -10.11 -5.21
N ASP A 77 -1.04 -11.22 -5.01
CA ASP A 77 -1.60 -12.44 -4.42
C ASP A 77 -2.08 -12.21 -2.98
N GLU A 78 -1.48 -11.28 -2.23
CA GLU A 78 -1.98 -10.81 -0.92
C GLU A 78 -3.40 -10.20 -1.00
N HIS A 79 -3.82 -9.85 -2.21
CA HIS A 79 -5.06 -9.14 -2.52
C HIS A 79 -5.95 -9.91 -3.51
N GLY A 80 -5.72 -11.22 -3.68
CA GLY A 80 -6.51 -12.06 -4.57
C GLY A 80 -6.08 -11.96 -6.04
N GLY A 81 -4.81 -11.63 -6.30
CA GLY A 81 -4.22 -11.55 -7.62
C GLY A 81 -4.46 -10.22 -8.35
N VAL A 82 -4.88 -9.18 -7.62
CA VAL A 82 -5.10 -7.84 -8.17
C VAL A 82 -4.24 -6.78 -7.46
N PRO A 83 -3.95 -5.65 -8.11
CA PRO A 83 -3.26 -4.54 -7.46
C PRO A 83 -4.04 -4.03 -6.23
N PRO A 84 -3.35 -3.67 -5.13
CA PRO A 84 -3.99 -3.06 -3.97
C PRO A 84 -4.80 -1.81 -4.32
N SER A 85 -4.31 -0.97 -5.23
CA SER A 85 -5.06 0.20 -5.73
C SER A 85 -6.41 -0.19 -6.36
N SER A 86 -6.47 -1.34 -7.05
CA SER A 86 -7.69 -1.85 -7.68
C SER A 86 -8.72 -2.29 -6.65
N VAL A 87 -8.30 -2.90 -5.53
CA VAL A 87 -9.21 -3.23 -4.42
C VAL A 87 -9.84 -1.97 -3.83
N LEU A 88 -9.06 -0.90 -3.72
CA LEU A 88 -9.49 0.38 -3.17
C LEU A 88 -10.46 1.15 -4.10
N CYS A 89 -10.40 0.89 -5.41
CA CYS A 89 -11.35 1.44 -6.40
C CYS A 89 -12.67 0.66 -6.53
N LEU A 90 -12.84 -0.47 -5.83
CA LEU A 90 -14.04 -1.29 -6.00
C LEU A 90 -15.32 -0.53 -5.59
N PRO A 91 -16.46 -0.78 -6.25
CA PRO A 91 -17.75 -0.22 -5.84
C PRO A 91 -18.13 -0.62 -4.40
N PRO A 92 -18.84 0.23 -3.64
CA PRO A 92 -19.23 -0.04 -2.26
C PRO A 92 -19.98 -1.37 -2.05
N THR A 93 -20.79 -1.78 -3.03
CA THR A 93 -21.51 -3.06 -2.98
C THR A 93 -20.55 -4.26 -2.95
N ILE A 94 -19.44 -4.19 -3.69
CA ILE A 94 -18.41 -5.24 -3.72
C ILE A 94 -17.55 -5.14 -2.45
N GLN A 95 -17.20 -3.92 -2.02
CA GLN A 95 -16.50 -3.69 -0.76
C GLN A 95 -17.28 -4.28 0.43
N ALA A 96 -18.61 -4.15 0.46
CA ALA A 96 -19.44 -4.72 1.51
C ALA A 96 -19.36 -6.26 1.57
N GLN A 97 -19.31 -6.92 0.41
CA GLN A 97 -19.13 -8.38 0.33
C GLN A 97 -17.71 -8.80 0.75
N GLY A 98 -16.71 -7.99 0.38
CA GLY A 98 -15.30 -8.20 0.71
C GLY A 98 -14.79 -7.40 1.92
N LYS A 99 -15.67 -6.99 2.84
CA LYS A 99 -15.38 -5.91 3.81
C LYS A 99 -14.14 -6.17 4.65
N MET A 100 -13.94 -7.40 5.11
CA MET A 100 -12.74 -7.75 5.89
C MET A 100 -11.45 -7.60 5.08
N THR A 101 -11.46 -7.95 3.80
CA THR A 101 -10.30 -7.77 2.91
C THR A 101 -10.08 -6.29 2.64
N TYR A 102 -11.13 -5.54 2.34
CA TYR A 102 -11.07 -4.09 2.13
C TYR A 102 -10.51 -3.36 3.35
N ASP A 103 -11.08 -3.62 4.54
CA ASP A 103 -10.64 -2.99 5.80
C ASP A 103 -9.16 -3.27 6.10
N ARG A 104 -8.68 -4.50 5.84
CA ARG A 104 -7.26 -4.87 6.00
C ARG A 104 -6.36 -4.15 5.01
N VAL A 105 -6.81 -3.99 3.76
CA VAL A 105 -6.09 -3.22 2.75
C VAL A 105 -6.01 -1.75 3.19
N VAL A 106 -7.12 -1.12 3.56
CA VAL A 106 -7.13 0.27 4.04
C VAL A 106 -6.24 0.43 5.27
N GLU A 107 -6.31 -0.47 6.25
CA GLU A 107 -5.52 -0.39 7.48
C GLU A 107 -4.01 -0.44 7.19
N ARG A 108 -3.54 -1.41 6.41
CA ARG A 108 -2.12 -1.53 6.08
C ARG A 108 -1.65 -0.39 5.19
N TRP A 109 -2.42 -0.08 4.15
CA TRP A 109 -1.97 0.83 3.10
C TRP A 109 -2.11 2.30 3.49
N SER A 110 -2.91 2.64 4.51
CA SER A 110 -2.98 4.01 5.04
C SER A 110 -1.84 4.37 6.01
N ASP A 111 -1.00 3.42 6.41
CA ASP A 111 0.16 3.67 7.27
C ASP A 111 1.45 3.77 6.45
N TRP A 112 1.69 4.95 5.88
CA TRP A 112 2.92 5.23 5.14
C TRP A 112 4.21 5.00 5.96
N THR A 113 4.17 5.22 7.27
CA THR A 113 5.36 5.05 8.13
C THR A 113 5.75 3.59 8.22
N SER A 114 4.76 2.69 8.31
CA SER A 114 5.01 1.25 8.26
C SER A 114 5.41 0.79 6.85
N LEU A 115 4.72 1.27 5.81
CA LEU A 115 5.04 0.91 4.41
C LEU A 115 6.45 1.32 4.00
N SER A 116 6.89 2.54 4.33
CA SER A 116 8.26 3.01 4.03
C SER A 116 9.35 2.18 4.70
N LYS A 117 9.05 1.53 5.84
CA LYS A 117 9.95 0.59 6.49
C LYS A 117 9.86 -0.82 5.91
N GLU A 118 8.70 -1.21 5.40
CA GLU A 118 8.48 -2.49 4.71
C GLU A 118 9.17 -2.50 3.34
N PHE A 119 9.13 -1.37 2.61
CA PHE A 119 9.64 -1.20 1.26
C PHE A 119 10.73 -0.12 1.16
N PRO A 120 11.79 -0.16 1.98
CA PRO A 120 12.81 0.91 2.00
C PRO A 120 13.55 0.98 0.66
N PHE A 121 13.71 -0.16 -0.02
CA PHE A 121 14.35 -0.27 -1.34
C PHE A 121 13.55 0.38 -2.48
N LEU A 122 12.26 0.69 -2.28
CA LEU A 122 11.45 1.44 -3.25
C LEU A 122 11.49 2.96 -2.98
N THR A 123 11.98 3.40 -1.82
CA THR A 123 12.04 4.83 -1.50
C THR A 123 13.27 5.55 -2.08
N GLY A 124 14.26 4.78 -2.54
CA GLY A 124 15.52 5.29 -3.08
C GLY A 124 15.58 5.37 -4.61
N PHE A 125 14.50 5.03 -5.33
CA PHE A 125 14.40 5.25 -6.77
C PHE A 125 13.82 6.66 -7.02
N PRO A 126 14.66 7.67 -7.34
CA PRO A 126 14.15 8.95 -7.79
C PRO A 126 13.25 8.76 -9.02
N SER A 127 12.12 9.46 -9.05
CA SER A 127 11.37 9.64 -10.30
C SER A 127 12.32 10.20 -11.37
N ILE A 128 12.11 9.83 -12.63
CA ILE A 128 12.93 10.20 -13.81
C ILE A 128 13.37 11.68 -13.84
N GLU A 129 12.61 12.60 -13.22
CA GLU A 129 12.96 14.03 -13.11
C GLU A 129 14.17 14.35 -12.22
N GLU A 130 14.61 13.46 -11.32
CA GLU A 130 15.73 13.68 -10.39
C GLU A 130 17.04 12.97 -10.81
N GLN A 131 17.04 12.18 -11.90
CA GLN A 131 18.21 11.39 -12.35
C GLN A 131 19.13 12.11 -13.35
N ALA A 132 19.08 13.44 -13.44
CA ALA A 132 20.08 14.19 -14.18
C ALA A 132 21.39 14.22 -13.38
N ASP A 133 22.32 13.29 -13.66
CA ASP A 133 23.79 13.51 -13.67
C ASP A 133 24.69 12.38 -13.09
N SER A 134 24.20 11.21 -12.63
CA SER A 134 25.10 10.13 -12.16
C SER A 134 24.96 8.82 -12.94
N ILE A 135 25.78 8.68 -14.01
CA ILE A 135 25.75 7.57 -14.97
C ILE A 135 26.49 6.31 -14.48
N ASP A 136 27.28 6.37 -13.41
CA ASP A 136 28.30 5.32 -13.15
C ASP A 136 27.90 4.18 -12.18
N ASP A 137 26.68 4.19 -11.60
CA ASP A 137 26.26 3.18 -10.60
C ASP A 137 24.83 2.59 -10.78
N SER A 138 24.17 2.83 -11.93
CA SER A 138 22.76 2.50 -12.11
C SER A 138 22.44 0.99 -12.23
N GLU A 139 23.36 0.16 -12.76
CA GLU A 139 23.13 -1.29 -12.84
C GLU A 139 23.33 -1.96 -11.48
N ALA A 140 24.36 -1.54 -10.74
CA ALA A 140 24.60 -2.02 -9.38
C ALA A 140 23.41 -1.73 -8.47
N LEU A 141 22.84 -0.52 -8.56
CA LEU A 141 21.63 -0.15 -7.83
C LEU A 141 20.42 -1.01 -8.23
N ALA A 142 20.27 -1.33 -9.51
CA ALA A 142 19.21 -2.23 -9.98
C ALA A 142 19.38 -3.64 -9.41
N VAL A 143 20.61 -4.16 -9.38
CA VAL A 143 20.93 -5.46 -8.76
C VAL A 143 20.63 -5.45 -7.27
N GLU A 144 21.08 -4.43 -6.54
CA GLU A 144 20.86 -4.30 -5.10
C GLU A 144 19.37 -4.23 -4.77
N THR A 145 18.60 -3.48 -5.55
CA THR A 145 17.15 -3.37 -5.38
C THR A 145 16.44 -4.70 -5.64
N ALA A 146 16.85 -5.44 -6.68
CA ALA A 146 16.32 -6.78 -6.94
C ALA A 146 16.64 -7.76 -5.80
N ILE A 147 17.87 -7.73 -5.28
CA ILE A 147 18.26 -8.53 -4.11
C ILE A 147 17.43 -8.15 -2.89
N ALA A 148 17.16 -6.85 -2.67
CA ALA A 148 16.33 -6.39 -1.58
C ALA A 148 14.87 -6.87 -1.69
N MET A 149 14.29 -6.88 -2.90
CA MET A 149 12.97 -7.46 -3.17
C MET A 149 12.91 -8.96 -2.82
N GLN A 150 13.93 -9.72 -3.22
CA GLN A 150 14.03 -11.14 -2.87
C GLN A 150 14.15 -11.33 -1.36
N LYS A 151 15.00 -10.54 -0.71
CA LYS A 151 15.20 -10.61 0.75
C LYS A 151 13.92 -10.28 1.51
N TRP A 152 13.19 -9.25 1.09
CA TRP A 152 11.87 -8.94 1.66
C TRP A 152 10.93 -10.15 1.60
N HIS A 153 10.89 -10.85 0.47
CA HIS A 153 10.05 -12.03 0.32
C HIS A 153 10.45 -13.16 1.27
N VAL A 154 11.75 -13.42 1.39
CA VAL A 154 12.30 -14.42 2.33
C VAL A 154 11.97 -14.04 3.78
N ASP A 155 12.20 -12.78 4.16
CA ASP A 155 11.93 -12.30 5.52
C ASP A 155 10.43 -12.39 5.86
N LYS A 156 9.56 -12.18 4.87
CA LYS A 156 8.10 -12.18 5.07
C LYS A 156 7.46 -13.57 5.04
N TYR A 157 7.85 -14.44 4.11
CA TYR A 157 7.19 -15.74 3.88
C TYR A 157 8.07 -16.96 4.20
N GLY A 158 9.34 -16.76 4.55
CA GLY A 158 10.26 -17.82 4.93
C GLY A 158 10.71 -18.72 3.78
N ASN A 159 10.48 -18.33 2.53
CA ASN A 159 10.90 -19.06 1.35
C ASN A 159 11.45 -18.11 0.27
N ALA A 160 12.18 -18.66 -0.70
CA ALA A 160 12.75 -17.88 -1.80
C ALA A 160 11.66 -17.47 -2.79
N LEU A 161 11.87 -16.32 -3.44
CA LEU A 161 10.99 -15.82 -4.49
C LEU A 161 11.10 -16.72 -5.74
N CYS A 162 10.29 -17.78 -5.78
CA CYS A 162 10.31 -18.84 -6.78
C CYS A 162 9.87 -18.41 -8.17
#